data_AF-A0A6J2FNH2-F1
#
_entry.id   AF-A0A6J2FNH2-F1
#
_cell.length_a   1.000
_cell.length_b   1.000
_cell.length_c   1.000
_cell.angle_alpha   90.00
_cell.angle_beta   90.00
_cell.angle_gamma   90.00
#
_symmetry.space_group_name_H-M   'P 1'
#
loop_
_entity.id
_entity.type
_entity.pdbx_description
1 polymer ?
#
loop_
_entity_poly.entity_id
_entity_poly.type
_entity_poly.pdbx_seq_one_letter_code
_entity_poly.pdbx_strand_id
1 'polypeptide(L)'
;MDTSAQDFRVLYVFVDIRIDTTHLLDSIRLTFPPATSLALVSTIQFVSTLQAAAKELKAEYRVSVPQCKPLSPGEILGCTAPHLPKEVEAVVYLGDGRFHLESVMIANPSVPAYRYDPYSKVLSREHYDHQRMQTNRQEAIATARSAKSWGLILGTLGRQGSPKILEHLESRLQALGLPFMRLLLSEIFPSKLSLLPEVDVWVQVACPRLSIDWGTAFPKPLLTPYEAVVALRDISWQQPYPMDFYAGSSLGPWTANHGRNRPPQALSPPALEKEEATHLSPAGACDGCSCRDDKGAPPAR
;
A
#
# COMPACT_ATOMS: atom_id res chain seq x y z
N MET A 1 27.00 3.85 4.09
CA MET A 1 27.21 2.47 3.59
C MET A 1 26.30 2.31 2.40
N ASP A 2 26.91 2.17 1.23
CA ASP A 2 26.25 1.91 -0.04
C ASP A 2 25.60 0.51 0.03
N THR A 3 24.28 0.47 0.19
CA THR A 3 23.49 -0.78 0.17
C THR A 3 22.88 -1.00 -1.21
N SER A 4 23.67 -0.78 -2.27
CA SER A 4 23.47 -1.50 -3.53
C SER A 4 23.70 -3.00 -3.30
N ALA A 5 22.79 -3.64 -2.57
CA ALA A 5 22.63 -5.10 -2.56
C ALA A 5 22.04 -5.54 -3.92
N GLN A 6 22.65 -5.10 -5.03
CA GLN A 6 22.33 -5.53 -6.39
C GLN A 6 22.97 -6.90 -6.69
N ASP A 7 23.93 -7.36 -5.88
CA ASP A 7 24.66 -8.61 -6.13
C ASP A 7 24.07 -9.87 -5.49
N PHE A 8 23.08 -9.76 -4.60
CA PHE A 8 22.45 -10.94 -4.00
C PHE A 8 21.20 -11.35 -4.79
N ARG A 9 21.34 -12.38 -5.62
CA ARG A 9 20.23 -12.97 -6.37
C ARG A 9 19.34 -13.79 -5.43
N VAL A 10 18.10 -13.34 -5.27
CA VAL A 10 17.07 -14.04 -4.48
C VAL A 10 16.08 -14.70 -5.42
N LEU A 11 15.95 -16.03 -5.33
CA LEU A 11 14.87 -16.77 -5.98
C LEU A 11 13.71 -16.96 -5.01
N TYR A 12 12.55 -16.39 -5.35
CA TYR A 12 11.31 -16.66 -4.62
C TYR A 12 10.68 -17.94 -5.17
N VAL A 13 10.62 -18.98 -4.36
CA VAL A 13 9.95 -20.24 -4.70
C VAL A 13 8.60 -20.27 -4.00
N PHE A 14 7.53 -20.16 -4.77
CA PHE A 14 6.18 -20.28 -4.22
C PHE A 14 5.90 -21.75 -3.87
N VAL A 15 5.41 -21.97 -2.65
CA VAL A 15 4.90 -23.27 -2.22
C VAL A 15 3.41 -23.29 -2.49
N ASP A 16 2.97 -24.27 -3.27
CA ASP A 16 1.57 -24.49 -3.60
C ASP A 16 1.03 -25.66 -2.79
N ILE A 17 0.08 -25.40 -1.89
CA ILE A 17 -0.50 -26.41 -1.00
C ILE A 17 -1.78 -26.94 -1.63
N ARG A 18 -1.78 -28.25 -1.90
CA ARG A 18 -2.96 -28.96 -2.39
C ARG A 18 -3.94 -29.25 -1.26
N ILE A 19 -5.22 -29.09 -1.55
CA ILE A 19 -6.32 -29.30 -0.61
C ILE A 19 -7.43 -30.14 -1.24
N ASP A 20 -8.36 -30.61 -0.41
CA ASP A 20 -9.61 -31.21 -0.86
C ASP A 20 -10.54 -30.14 -1.46
N THR A 21 -10.45 -29.96 -2.78
CA THR A 21 -11.22 -28.95 -3.51
C THR A 21 -12.69 -29.30 -3.60
N THR A 22 -13.01 -30.59 -3.71
CA THR A 22 -14.40 -31.08 -3.71
C THR A 22 -15.11 -30.67 -2.44
N HIS A 23 -14.48 -30.89 -1.28
CA HIS A 23 -15.07 -30.50 0.00
C HIS A 23 -15.27 -28.97 0.12
N LEU A 24 -14.34 -28.16 -0.39
CA LEU A 24 -14.50 -26.70 -0.43
C LEU A 24 -15.74 -26.30 -1.25
N LEU A 25 -15.90 -26.87 -2.45
CA LEU A 25 -17.01 -26.58 -3.34
C LEU A 25 -18.35 -26.99 -2.72
N ASP A 26 -18.42 -28.19 -2.14
CA ASP A 26 -19.63 -28.69 -1.49
C ASP A 26 -19.98 -27.87 -0.24
N SER A 27 -18.98 -27.41 0.51
CA SER A 27 -19.19 -26.52 1.66
C SER A 27 -19.80 -25.18 1.23
N ILE A 28 -19.33 -24.61 0.12
CA ILE A 28 -19.88 -23.38 -0.46
C ILE A 28 -21.32 -23.62 -0.92
N ARG A 29 -21.58 -24.72 -1.65
CA ARG A 29 -22.93 -25.09 -2.12
C ARG A 29 -23.94 -25.32 -1.01
N LEU A 30 -23.51 -25.86 0.13
CA LEU A 30 -24.37 -26.05 1.29
C LEU A 30 -24.69 -24.72 2.00
N THR A 31 -23.79 -23.74 1.91
CA THR A 31 -23.86 -22.50 2.71
C THR A 31 -24.59 -21.38 1.98
N PHE A 32 -24.39 -21.25 0.67
CA PHE A 32 -24.89 -20.14 -0.12
C PHE A 32 -25.93 -20.61 -1.14
N PRO A 33 -27.05 -19.88 -1.32
CA PRO A 33 -27.98 -20.19 -2.38
C PRO A 33 -27.34 -19.94 -3.77
N PRO A 34 -27.78 -20.64 -4.82
CA PRO A 34 -27.32 -20.37 -6.18
C PRO A 34 -27.52 -18.89 -6.58
N ALA A 35 -26.67 -18.43 -7.49
CA ALA A 35 -26.56 -17.05 -7.97
C ALA A 35 -26.06 -16.00 -6.97
N THR A 36 -25.74 -16.38 -5.72
CA THR A 36 -25.07 -15.47 -4.77
C THR A 36 -23.77 -14.91 -5.35
N SER A 37 -23.54 -13.62 -5.10
CA SER A 37 -22.34 -12.89 -5.49
C SER A 37 -21.23 -13.09 -4.46
N LEU A 38 -20.19 -13.84 -4.88
CA LEU A 38 -19.09 -14.27 -4.01
C LEU A 38 -17.77 -13.63 -4.44
N ALA A 39 -17.04 -13.07 -3.48
CA ALA A 39 -15.62 -12.75 -3.65
C ALA A 39 -14.77 -13.87 -3.05
N LEU A 40 -13.83 -14.41 -3.81
CA LEU A 40 -12.91 -15.45 -3.34
C LEU A 40 -11.51 -14.86 -3.14
N VAL A 41 -10.97 -15.04 -1.95
CA VAL A 41 -9.63 -14.54 -1.56
C VAL A 41 -8.84 -15.61 -0.81
N SER A 42 -7.52 -15.49 -0.76
CA SER A 42 -6.62 -16.45 -0.11
C SER A 42 -5.23 -15.85 0.12
N THR A 43 -4.35 -16.64 0.74
CA THR A 43 -2.91 -16.38 0.80
C THR A 43 -2.20 -17.07 -0.37
N ILE A 44 -0.98 -16.61 -0.69
CA ILE A 44 -0.19 -17.06 -1.84
C ILE A 44 -0.08 -18.58 -1.98
N GLN A 45 -0.09 -19.32 -0.87
CA GLN A 45 0.07 -20.77 -0.85
C GLN A 45 -1.16 -21.56 -1.31
N PHE A 46 -2.33 -20.93 -1.46
CA PHE A 46 -3.55 -21.59 -1.99
C PHE A 46 -4.18 -20.87 -3.20
N VAL A 47 -3.56 -19.82 -3.75
CA VAL A 47 -4.17 -19.03 -4.84
C VAL A 47 -4.43 -19.86 -6.09
N SER A 48 -3.60 -20.85 -6.39
CA SER A 48 -3.80 -21.75 -7.54
C SER A 48 -5.14 -22.51 -7.43
N THR A 49 -5.41 -23.08 -6.25
CA THR A 49 -6.60 -23.87 -5.95
C THR A 49 -7.82 -22.96 -5.84
N LEU A 50 -7.66 -21.77 -5.25
CA LEU A 50 -8.71 -20.75 -5.22
C LEU A 50 -9.20 -20.40 -6.63
N GLN A 51 -8.27 -20.20 -7.58
CA GLN A 51 -8.60 -19.89 -8.98
C GLN A 51 -9.32 -21.04 -9.68
N ALA A 52 -8.90 -22.28 -9.43
CA ALA A 52 -9.56 -23.46 -9.96
C ALA A 52 -11.00 -23.59 -9.42
N ALA A 53 -11.19 -23.47 -8.11
CA ALA A 53 -12.50 -23.49 -7.47
C ALA A 53 -13.38 -22.33 -7.97
N ALA A 54 -12.83 -21.13 -8.13
CA ALA A 54 -13.53 -19.98 -8.68
C ALA A 54 -14.09 -20.25 -10.09
N LYS A 55 -13.32 -20.94 -10.94
CA LYS A 55 -13.74 -21.29 -12.30
C LYS A 55 -14.93 -22.25 -12.29
N GLU A 56 -14.94 -23.24 -11.40
CA GLU A 56 -16.04 -24.18 -11.27
C GLU A 56 -17.31 -23.52 -10.73
N LEU A 57 -17.16 -22.73 -9.66
CA LEU A 57 -18.30 -22.06 -9.01
C LEU A 57 -19.00 -21.03 -9.91
N LYS A 58 -18.36 -20.52 -10.97
CA LYS A 58 -19.00 -19.61 -11.95
C LYS A 58 -20.21 -20.21 -12.66
N ALA A 59 -20.36 -21.55 -12.68
CA ALA A 59 -21.54 -22.19 -13.23
C ALA A 59 -22.80 -21.97 -12.38
N GLU A 60 -22.62 -21.72 -11.07
CA GLU A 60 -23.69 -21.67 -10.08
C GLU A 60 -23.79 -20.29 -9.38
N TYR A 61 -22.70 -19.54 -9.31
CA TYR A 61 -22.54 -18.29 -8.54
C TYR A 61 -21.98 -17.15 -9.38
N ARG A 62 -22.20 -15.91 -8.93
CA ARG A 62 -21.52 -14.72 -9.48
C ARG A 62 -20.17 -14.53 -8.78
N VAL A 63 -19.15 -15.24 -9.27
CA VAL A 63 -17.83 -15.28 -8.62
C VAL A 63 -16.89 -14.19 -9.13
N SER A 64 -16.32 -13.44 -8.20
CA SER A 64 -15.20 -12.52 -8.42
C SER A 64 -13.95 -12.99 -7.68
N VAL A 65 -12.78 -12.79 -8.28
CA VAL A 65 -11.48 -13.06 -7.65
C VAL A 65 -10.67 -11.76 -7.69
N PRO A 66 -10.84 -10.87 -6.69
CA PRO A 66 -10.31 -9.51 -6.74
C PRO A 66 -8.78 -9.50 -6.64
N GLN A 67 -8.15 -8.45 -7.19
CA GLN A 67 -6.70 -8.32 -7.21
C GLN A 67 -6.29 -6.94 -6.70
N CYS A 68 -5.40 -6.92 -5.71
CA CYS A 68 -4.70 -5.70 -5.29
C CYS A 68 -3.25 -5.76 -5.79
N LYS A 69 -2.96 -5.09 -6.92
CA LYS A 69 -1.60 -5.12 -7.51
C LYS A 69 -0.56 -4.58 -6.53
N PRO A 70 0.63 -5.22 -6.40
CA PRO A 70 1.18 -6.24 -7.29
C PRO A 70 0.86 -7.69 -6.93
N LEU A 71 -0.03 -7.95 -5.96
CA LEU A 71 -0.40 -9.30 -5.55
C LEU A 71 -1.10 -10.07 -6.68
N SER A 72 -1.07 -11.39 -6.60
CA SER A 72 -1.77 -12.28 -7.53
C SER A 72 -3.29 -12.12 -7.41
N PRO A 73 -4.08 -12.42 -8.45
CA PRO A 73 -5.53 -12.40 -8.32
C PRO A 73 -6.02 -13.35 -7.21
N GLY A 74 -6.83 -12.83 -6.29
CA GLY A 74 -7.30 -13.54 -5.10
C GLY A 74 -6.34 -13.52 -3.93
N GLU A 75 -5.10 -13.05 -4.10
CA GLU A 75 -4.12 -12.95 -3.02
C GLU A 75 -4.36 -11.71 -2.15
N ILE A 76 -4.32 -11.91 -0.83
CA ILE A 76 -4.35 -10.86 0.18
C ILE A 76 -3.19 -11.01 1.16
N LEU A 77 -2.76 -9.90 1.74
CA LEU A 77 -1.80 -9.85 2.84
C LEU A 77 -2.49 -9.33 4.10
N GLY A 78 -1.93 -9.60 5.28
CA GLY A 78 -2.49 -9.06 6.53
C GLY A 78 -2.56 -7.53 6.60
N CYS A 79 -1.87 -6.81 5.70
CA CYS A 79 -1.87 -5.35 5.59
C CYS A 79 -2.27 -4.84 4.20
N THR A 80 -2.73 -5.70 3.28
CA THR A 80 -3.12 -5.30 1.92
C THR A 80 -4.26 -6.15 1.41
N ALA A 81 -5.42 -5.53 1.19
CA ALA A 81 -6.66 -6.16 0.75
C ALA A 81 -7.39 -5.28 -0.28
N PRO A 82 -8.16 -5.88 -1.21
CA PRO A 82 -8.97 -5.14 -2.16
C PRO A 82 -10.23 -4.55 -1.51
N HIS A 83 -10.74 -3.46 -2.08
CA HIS A 83 -12.13 -3.07 -1.88
C HIS A 83 -13.04 -3.91 -2.78
N LEU A 84 -14.10 -4.43 -2.19
CA LEU A 84 -15.08 -5.27 -2.85
C LEU A 84 -16.21 -4.40 -3.39
N PRO A 85 -16.73 -4.68 -4.60
CA PRO A 85 -17.92 -4.03 -5.12
C PRO A 85 -19.13 -4.23 -4.19
N LYS A 86 -20.08 -3.30 -4.22
CA LYS A 86 -21.27 -3.33 -3.34
C LYS A 86 -22.18 -4.54 -3.60
N GLU A 87 -22.08 -5.12 -4.79
CA GLU A 87 -22.84 -6.27 -5.24
C GLU A 87 -22.32 -7.58 -4.65
N VAL A 88 -21.15 -7.59 -4.00
CA VAL A 88 -20.61 -8.78 -3.33
C VAL A 88 -21.41 -9.04 -2.06
N GLU A 89 -22.06 -10.20 -2.00
CA GLU A 89 -22.93 -10.61 -0.89
C GLU A 89 -22.16 -11.37 0.20
N ALA A 90 -21.05 -12.02 -0.15
CA ALA A 90 -20.13 -12.62 0.81
C ALA A 90 -18.71 -12.72 0.25
N VAL A 91 -17.73 -12.67 1.15
CA VAL A 91 -16.34 -13.03 0.85
C VAL A 91 -16.01 -14.38 1.50
N VAL A 92 -15.43 -15.29 0.71
CA VAL A 92 -14.92 -16.58 1.20
C VAL A 92 -13.39 -16.55 1.10
N TYR A 93 -12.74 -16.63 2.26
CA TYR A 93 -11.31 -16.78 2.38
C TYR A 93 -10.94 -18.25 2.48
N LEU A 94 -10.08 -18.72 1.58
CA LEU A 94 -9.45 -20.03 1.67
C LEU A 94 -8.14 -19.90 2.45
N GLY A 95 -8.06 -20.53 3.62
CA GLY A 95 -6.83 -20.60 4.40
C GLY A 95 -7.08 -20.81 5.88
N ASP A 96 -6.00 -21.11 6.59
CA ASP A 96 -5.98 -21.19 8.04
C ASP A 96 -5.84 -19.80 8.68
N GLY A 97 -6.21 -19.73 9.96
CA GLY A 97 -6.14 -18.51 10.76
C GLY A 97 -7.03 -17.37 10.26
N ARG A 98 -7.07 -16.29 11.03
CA ARG A 98 -7.92 -15.12 10.73
C ARG A 98 -7.14 -13.91 10.25
N PHE A 99 -5.83 -13.86 10.52
CA PHE A 99 -5.00 -12.67 10.31
C PHE A 99 -5.13 -12.08 8.89
N HIS A 100 -5.08 -12.90 7.84
CA HIS A 100 -5.23 -12.42 6.47
C HIS A 100 -6.68 -12.01 6.16
N LEU A 101 -7.65 -12.84 6.52
CA LEU A 101 -9.07 -12.54 6.31
C LEU A 101 -9.49 -11.21 6.96
N GLU A 102 -8.98 -10.92 8.16
CA GLU A 102 -9.25 -9.68 8.88
C GLU A 102 -8.87 -8.43 8.08
N SER A 103 -7.84 -8.50 7.23
CA SER A 103 -7.50 -7.38 6.33
C SER A 103 -8.63 -7.03 5.37
N VAL A 104 -9.31 -8.04 4.82
CA VAL A 104 -10.44 -7.85 3.91
C VAL A 104 -11.67 -7.42 4.69
N MET A 105 -11.88 -7.96 5.90
CA MET A 105 -12.96 -7.54 6.79
C MET A 105 -12.82 -6.06 7.12
N ILE A 106 -11.63 -5.62 7.54
CA ILE A 106 -11.33 -4.21 7.87
C ILE A 106 -11.63 -3.29 6.67
N ALA A 107 -11.19 -3.69 5.46
CA ALA A 107 -11.40 -2.92 4.24
C ALA A 107 -12.85 -2.93 3.72
N ASN A 108 -13.67 -3.90 4.17
CA ASN A 108 -15.02 -4.15 3.66
C ASN A 108 -15.99 -4.53 4.81
N PRO A 109 -16.22 -3.63 5.78
CA PRO A 109 -16.92 -3.95 7.03
C PRO A 109 -18.38 -4.39 6.87
N SER A 110 -19.00 -4.10 5.72
CA SER A 110 -20.38 -4.49 5.42
C SER A 110 -20.52 -5.85 4.74
N VAL A 111 -19.42 -6.47 4.30
CA VAL A 111 -19.47 -7.73 3.55
C VAL A 111 -19.31 -8.90 4.52
N PRO A 112 -20.29 -9.82 4.61
CA PRO A 112 -20.17 -11.06 5.37
C PRO A 112 -18.92 -11.84 4.98
N ALA A 113 -18.08 -12.17 5.96
CA ALA A 113 -16.83 -12.89 5.74
C ALA A 113 -16.92 -14.34 6.24
N TYR A 114 -16.43 -15.25 5.42
CA TYR A 114 -16.37 -16.67 5.70
C TYR A 114 -14.94 -17.16 5.52
N ARG A 115 -14.53 -18.09 6.38
CA ARG A 115 -13.22 -18.76 6.32
C ARG A 115 -13.44 -20.23 6.07
N TYR A 116 -12.89 -20.74 4.97
CA TYR A 116 -12.71 -22.16 4.78
C TYR A 116 -11.29 -22.54 5.22
N ASP A 117 -11.21 -23.33 6.28
CA ASP A 117 -9.96 -23.91 6.74
C ASP A 117 -9.73 -25.27 6.05
N PRO A 118 -8.74 -25.40 5.15
CA PRO A 118 -8.55 -26.62 4.38
C PRO A 118 -8.04 -27.80 5.21
N TYR A 119 -7.51 -27.57 6.40
CA TYR A 119 -6.99 -28.62 7.28
C TYR A 119 -8.10 -29.22 8.14
N SER A 120 -8.89 -28.36 8.78
CA SER A 120 -10.04 -28.81 9.60
C SER A 120 -11.29 -29.07 8.77
N LYS A 121 -11.31 -28.66 7.49
CA LYS A 121 -12.46 -28.77 6.58
C LYS A 121 -13.70 -28.08 7.13
N VAL A 122 -13.52 -26.90 7.72
CA VAL A 122 -14.61 -26.10 8.30
C VAL A 122 -14.76 -24.81 7.52
N LEU A 123 -15.99 -24.53 7.06
CA LEU A 123 -16.41 -23.21 6.58
C LEU A 123 -17.13 -22.49 7.74
N SER A 124 -16.47 -21.50 8.35
CA SER A 124 -17.02 -20.70 9.44
C SER A 124 -17.34 -19.29 8.98
N ARG A 125 -18.42 -18.70 9.50
CA ARG A 125 -18.65 -17.26 9.40
C ARG A 125 -17.79 -16.55 10.44
N GLU A 126 -17.02 -15.55 10.03
CA GLU A 126 -16.11 -14.81 10.90
C GLU A 126 -16.64 -13.40 11.15
N HIS A 127 -16.35 -12.88 12.34
CA HIS A 127 -16.73 -11.54 12.78
C HIS A 127 -15.52 -10.74 13.25
N TYR A 128 -15.51 -9.44 12.95
CA TYR A 128 -14.46 -8.52 13.37
C TYR A 128 -15.09 -7.37 14.16
N ASP A 129 -14.47 -7.02 15.27
CA ASP A 129 -14.94 -5.93 16.13
C ASP A 129 -14.48 -4.59 15.57
N HIS A 130 -15.18 -4.14 14.52
CA HIS A 130 -14.89 -2.90 13.82
C HIS A 130 -14.97 -1.69 14.75
N GLN A 131 -15.96 -1.67 15.67
CA GLN A 131 -16.14 -0.56 16.57
C GLN A 131 -14.96 -0.44 17.53
N ARG A 132 -14.57 -1.54 18.19
CA ARG A 132 -13.41 -1.53 19.09
C ARG A 132 -12.13 -1.14 18.37
N MET A 133 -11.88 -1.70 17.18
CA MET A 133 -10.70 -1.34 16.41
C MET A 133 -10.70 0.16 16.08
N GLN A 134 -11.78 0.68 15.51
CA GLN A 134 -11.88 2.09 15.13
C GLN A 134 -11.75 3.03 16.34
N THR A 135 -12.42 2.74 17.46
CA THR A 135 -12.30 3.52 18.71
C THR A 135 -10.86 3.58 19.17
N ASN A 136 -10.19 2.42 19.29
CA ASN A 136 -8.79 2.36 19.73
C ASN A 136 -7.87 3.18 18.81
N ARG A 137 -8.06 3.09 17.48
CA ARG A 137 -7.23 3.83 16.52
C ARG A 137 -7.51 5.33 16.56
N GLN A 138 -8.77 5.74 16.67
CA GLN A 138 -9.15 7.14 16.78
C GLN A 138 -8.68 7.78 18.09
N GLU A 139 -8.71 7.06 19.20
CA GLU A 139 -8.16 7.51 20.49
C GLU A 139 -6.64 7.69 20.41
N ALA A 140 -5.92 6.76 19.77
CA ALA A 140 -4.49 6.87 19.54
C ALA A 140 -4.15 8.12 18.69
N ILE A 141 -4.91 8.38 17.62
CA ILE A 141 -4.78 9.59 16.79
C ILE A 141 -5.11 10.85 17.59
N ALA A 142 -6.18 10.85 18.38
CA ALA A 142 -6.60 12.00 19.17
C ALA A 142 -5.54 12.37 20.21
N THR A 143 -4.95 11.36 20.87
CA THR A 143 -3.84 11.54 21.81
C THR A 143 -2.61 12.12 21.10
N ALA A 144 -2.28 11.59 19.92
CA ALA A 144 -1.13 12.04 19.13
C ALA A 144 -1.23 13.50 18.66
N ARG A 145 -2.44 14.03 18.45
CA ARG A 145 -2.63 15.45 18.05
C ARG A 145 -2.10 16.45 19.07
N SER A 146 -1.98 16.05 20.33
CA SER A 146 -1.47 16.87 21.42
C SER A 146 -0.02 16.55 21.80
N ALA A 147 0.63 15.64 21.06
CA ALA A 147 2.00 15.22 21.32
C ALA A 147 3.00 16.35 21.04
N LYS A 148 3.97 16.52 21.94
CA LYS A 148 5.05 17.50 21.80
C LYS A 148 6.30 16.88 21.19
N SER A 149 6.47 15.56 21.34
CA SER A 149 7.64 14.81 20.93
C SER A 149 7.23 13.54 20.15
N TRP A 150 7.76 13.40 18.94
CA TRP A 150 7.44 12.28 18.04
C TRP A 150 8.61 11.30 17.90
N GLY A 151 8.31 10.00 17.89
CA GLY A 151 9.29 8.96 17.58
C GLY A 151 8.96 8.31 16.24
N LEU A 152 9.88 8.36 15.29
CA LEU A 152 9.75 7.70 13.99
C LEU A 152 10.56 6.41 13.98
N ILE A 153 9.87 5.27 13.90
CA ILE A 153 10.49 3.95 13.84
C ILE A 153 10.60 3.50 12.39
N LEU A 154 11.82 3.18 11.95
CA LEU A 154 12.05 2.49 10.68
C LEU A 154 12.32 1.00 10.94
N GLY A 155 11.44 0.14 10.44
CA GLY A 155 11.60 -1.31 10.53
C GLY A 155 12.78 -1.80 9.68
N THR A 156 13.72 -2.52 10.28
CA THR A 156 14.90 -3.08 9.58
C THR A 156 14.78 -4.58 9.29
N LEU A 157 13.69 -5.22 9.70
CA LEU A 157 13.42 -6.63 9.39
C LEU A 157 12.85 -6.79 7.98
N GLY A 158 13.60 -7.48 7.13
CA GLY A 158 13.20 -7.74 5.75
C GLY A 158 12.97 -6.45 4.95
N ARG A 159 11.87 -6.38 4.20
CA ARG A 159 11.45 -5.20 3.41
C ARG A 159 10.23 -4.48 4.01
N GLN A 160 10.06 -4.54 5.34
CA GLN A 160 8.91 -3.92 6.01
C GLN A 160 9.05 -2.40 6.14
N GLY A 161 10.27 -1.89 6.33
CA GLY A 161 10.55 -0.46 6.37
C GLY A 161 10.60 0.19 5.00
N SER A 162 10.34 1.50 4.96
CA SER A 162 10.41 2.31 3.76
C SER A 162 11.06 3.66 4.07
N PRO A 163 12.31 3.90 3.64
CA PRO A 163 12.97 5.20 3.78
C PRO A 163 12.16 6.34 3.17
N LYS A 164 11.49 6.09 2.03
CA LYS A 164 10.61 7.07 1.38
C LYS A 164 9.46 7.53 2.28
N ILE A 165 8.82 6.59 3.00
CA ILE A 165 7.73 6.94 3.93
C ILE A 165 8.30 7.70 5.14
N LEU A 166 9.46 7.26 5.64
CA LEU A 166 10.14 7.92 6.75
C LEU A 166 10.48 9.38 6.39
N GLU A 167 11.15 9.62 5.27
CA GLU A 167 11.50 10.95 4.75
C GLU A 167 10.26 11.83 4.57
N HIS A 168 9.15 11.26 4.08
CA HIS A 168 7.89 11.98 4.00
C HIS A 168 7.41 12.44 5.39
N LEU A 169 7.35 11.54 6.39
CA LEU A 169 6.91 11.88 7.74
C LEU A 169 7.85 12.91 8.40
N GLU A 170 9.16 12.78 8.19
CA GLU A 170 10.15 13.74 8.66
C GLU A 170 9.91 15.13 8.09
N SER A 171 9.70 15.25 6.77
CA SER A 171 9.42 16.53 6.14
C SER A 171 8.15 17.19 6.68
N ARG A 172 7.12 16.39 7.00
CA ARG A 172 5.87 16.89 7.60
C ARG A 172 6.10 17.40 9.02
N LEU A 173 6.79 16.63 9.87
CA LEU A 173 7.08 17.03 11.25
C LEU A 173 7.98 18.28 11.30
N GLN A 174 8.99 18.36 10.43
CA GLN A 174 9.85 19.54 10.29
C GLN A 174 9.05 20.78 9.88
N ALA A 175 8.17 20.66 8.87
CA ALA A 175 7.34 21.77 8.41
C ALA A 175 6.37 22.29 9.49
N LEU A 176 5.98 21.43 10.44
CA LEU A 176 5.13 21.78 11.57
C LEU A 176 5.92 22.23 12.81
N GLY A 177 7.25 22.22 12.76
CA GLY A 177 8.11 22.55 13.91
C GLY A 177 8.00 21.54 15.07
N LEU A 178 7.56 20.32 14.78
CA LEU A 178 7.41 19.25 15.78
C LEU A 178 8.73 18.48 15.91
N PRO A 179 9.36 18.42 17.10
CA PRO A 179 10.59 17.67 17.29
C PRO A 179 10.31 16.18 17.19
N PHE A 180 11.27 15.45 16.59
CA PHE A 180 11.19 14.02 16.47
C PHE A 180 12.54 13.33 16.60
N MET A 181 12.53 12.07 17.01
CA MET A 181 13.68 11.19 16.99
C MET A 181 13.49 10.04 16.00
N ARG A 182 14.58 9.59 15.38
CA ARG A 182 14.60 8.42 14.50
C ARG A 182 15.07 7.21 15.30
N LEU A 183 14.39 6.08 15.15
CA LEU A 183 14.77 4.82 15.78
C LEU A 183 14.70 3.68 14.77
N LEU A 184 15.78 2.94 14.61
CA LEU A 184 15.83 1.77 13.73
C LEU A 184 15.68 0.51 14.57
N LEU A 185 14.69 -0.34 14.25
CA LEU A 185 14.42 -1.57 14.99
C LEU A 185 14.10 -2.71 14.03
N SER A 186 14.68 -3.89 14.28
CA SER A 186 14.24 -5.12 13.61
C SER A 186 12.87 -5.55 14.13
N GLU A 187 12.69 -5.49 15.45
CA GLU A 187 11.48 -5.91 16.15
C GLU A 187 11.06 -4.86 17.17
N ILE A 188 9.78 -4.50 17.13
CA ILE A 188 9.17 -3.44 17.93
C ILE A 188 8.40 -4.08 19.09
N PHE A 189 8.84 -3.83 20.31
CA PHE A 189 8.22 -4.36 21.53
C PHE A 189 7.89 -3.23 22.49
N PRO A 190 6.80 -3.33 23.28
CA PRO A 190 6.46 -2.33 24.29
C PRO A 190 7.63 -2.04 25.25
N SER A 191 8.31 -3.08 25.71
CA SER A 191 9.46 -2.94 26.63
C SER A 191 10.61 -2.12 26.07
N LYS A 192 10.88 -2.18 24.76
CA LYS A 192 11.92 -1.37 24.11
C LYS A 192 11.52 0.10 24.04
N LEU A 193 10.27 0.38 23.65
CA LEU A 193 9.79 1.76 23.51
C LEU A 193 9.61 2.46 24.86
N SER A 194 9.31 1.70 25.93
CA SER A 194 9.26 2.22 27.30
C SER A 194 10.59 2.77 27.82
N LEU A 195 11.72 2.45 27.18
CA LEU A 195 13.04 2.97 27.55
C LEU A 195 13.26 4.44 27.13
N LEU A 196 12.35 5.00 26.33
CA LEU A 196 12.43 6.35 25.76
C LEU A 196 11.18 7.16 26.21
N PRO A 197 11.06 7.47 27.52
CA PRO A 197 9.87 8.10 28.09
C PRO A 197 9.61 9.52 27.58
N GLU A 198 10.61 10.18 27.00
CA GLU A 198 10.54 11.50 26.38
C GLU A 198 9.73 11.53 25.07
N VAL A 199 9.40 10.37 24.51
CA VAL A 199 8.57 10.27 23.30
C VAL A 199 7.10 10.19 23.68
N ASP A 200 6.31 11.14 23.19
CA ASP A 200 4.87 11.19 23.47
C ASP A 200 4.08 10.24 22.56
N VAL A 201 4.53 10.06 21.31
CA VAL A 201 3.87 9.24 20.30
C VAL A 201 4.89 8.55 19.39
N TRP A 202 4.61 7.31 19.02
CA TRP A 202 5.39 6.54 18.06
C TRP A 202 4.66 6.41 16.73
N VAL A 203 5.37 6.58 15.63
CA VAL A 203 4.92 6.20 14.29
C VAL A 203 5.83 5.10 13.79
N GLN A 204 5.26 3.94 13.46
CA GLN A 204 6.04 2.82 12.93
C GLN A 204 5.90 2.72 11.41
N VAL A 205 7.04 2.78 10.72
CA VAL A 205 7.20 2.45 9.31
C VAL A 205 7.75 1.01 9.25
N ALA A 206 6.89 0.05 9.56
CA ALA A 206 7.17 -1.38 9.54
C ALA A 206 5.89 -2.17 9.19
N CYS A 207 5.52 -3.20 9.97
CA CYS A 207 4.28 -3.94 9.80
C CYS A 207 3.06 -3.16 10.35
N PRO A 208 2.07 -2.76 9.52
CA PRO A 208 0.90 -1.99 9.98
C PRO A 208 0.09 -2.67 11.08
N ARG A 209 0.10 -4.01 11.12
CA ARG A 209 -0.65 -4.80 12.10
C ARG A 209 -0.13 -4.67 13.53
N LEU A 210 1.10 -4.18 13.73
CA LEU A 210 1.60 -3.82 15.06
C LEU A 210 0.78 -2.69 15.69
N SER A 211 0.42 -1.67 14.91
CA SER A 211 -0.44 -0.59 15.38
C SER A 211 -1.89 -1.04 15.50
N ILE A 212 -2.40 -1.77 14.49
CA ILE A 212 -3.82 -2.14 14.41
C ILE A 212 -4.20 -3.14 15.50
N ASP A 213 -3.42 -4.21 15.68
CA ASP A 213 -3.78 -5.30 16.61
C ASP A 213 -3.17 -5.11 18.00
N TRP A 214 -1.93 -4.59 18.05
CA TRP A 214 -1.13 -4.55 19.27
C TRP A 214 -0.93 -3.14 19.82
N GLY A 215 -1.49 -2.11 19.17
CA GLY A 215 -1.23 -0.72 19.52
C GLY A 215 -1.62 -0.37 20.96
N THR A 216 -2.64 -1.03 21.53
CA THR A 216 -3.07 -0.83 22.93
C THR A 216 -2.16 -1.48 23.97
N ALA A 217 -1.23 -2.36 23.54
CA ALA A 217 -0.23 -2.95 24.42
C ALA A 217 0.96 -2.01 24.69
N PHE A 218 1.06 -0.91 23.93
CA PHE A 218 2.09 0.10 24.11
C PHE A 218 1.61 1.18 25.09
N PRO A 219 2.48 1.65 26.01
CA PRO A 219 2.10 2.68 26.99
C PRO A 219 1.89 4.07 26.35
N LYS A 220 2.45 4.28 25.15
CA LYS A 220 2.30 5.47 24.34
C LYS A 220 1.64 5.09 23.01
N PRO A 221 0.88 5.98 22.35
CA PRO A 221 0.24 5.65 21.09
C PRO A 221 1.25 5.19 20.04
N LEU A 222 0.99 4.03 19.42
CA LEU A 222 1.75 3.51 18.29
C LEU A 222 0.91 3.60 17.01
N LEU A 223 1.26 4.51 16.12
CA LEU A 223 0.52 4.83 14.90
C LEU A 223 1.11 4.13 13.67
N THR A 224 0.24 3.79 12.71
CA THR A 224 0.65 3.55 11.33
C THR A 224 1.04 4.86 10.64
N PRO A 225 1.74 4.84 9.49
CA PRO A 225 2.03 6.05 8.74
C PRO A 225 0.76 6.77 8.26
N TYR A 226 -0.29 6.02 7.91
CA TYR A 226 -1.61 6.57 7.58
C TYR A 226 -2.21 7.35 8.76
N GLU A 227 -2.18 6.78 9.95
CA GLU A 227 -2.74 7.43 11.13
C GLU A 227 -1.93 8.66 11.55
N ALA A 228 -0.61 8.62 11.36
CA ALA A 228 0.26 9.78 11.58
C ALA A 228 -0.15 10.96 10.69
N VAL A 229 -0.36 10.75 9.38
CA VAL A 229 -0.79 11.86 8.50
C VAL A 229 -2.21 12.37 8.84
N VAL A 230 -3.10 11.52 9.38
CA VAL A 230 -4.40 11.95 9.92
C VAL A 230 -4.22 12.76 11.21
N ALA A 231 -3.31 12.36 12.09
CA ALA A 231 -3.00 13.07 13.33
C ALA A 231 -2.38 14.45 13.04
N LEU A 232 -1.50 14.53 12.04
CA LEU A 232 -0.88 15.76 11.55
C LEU A 232 -1.82 16.64 10.70
N ARG A 233 -3.07 16.20 10.48
CA ARG A 233 -4.13 16.90 9.73
C ARG A 233 -3.83 17.10 8.24
N ASP A 234 -2.98 16.26 7.66
CA ASP A 234 -2.72 16.27 6.22
C ASP A 234 -3.90 15.74 5.43
N ILE A 235 -4.63 14.77 6.01
CA ILE A 235 -5.86 14.20 5.47
C ILE A 235 -6.89 13.99 6.57
N SER A 236 -8.16 13.85 6.19
CA SER A 236 -9.20 13.36 7.08
C SER A 236 -9.12 11.83 7.25
N TRP A 237 -9.70 11.33 8.34
CA TRP A 237 -9.91 9.91 8.55
C TRP A 237 -10.74 9.30 7.42
N GLN A 238 -10.29 8.18 6.89
CA GLN A 238 -10.93 7.40 5.83
C GLN A 238 -11.85 6.33 6.41
N GLN A 239 -13.00 6.16 5.77
CA GLN A 239 -14.02 5.16 6.09
C GLN A 239 -14.34 4.42 4.78
N PRO A 240 -14.07 3.11 4.66
CA PRO A 240 -13.49 2.20 5.67
C PRO A 240 -12.00 2.47 5.94
N TYR A 241 -11.45 1.84 6.99
CA TYR A 241 -10.02 1.94 7.33
C TYR A 241 -9.17 1.34 6.18
N PRO A 242 -8.15 2.05 5.68
CA PRO A 242 -7.39 1.60 4.53
C PRO A 242 -6.48 0.42 4.87
N MET A 243 -6.59 -0.65 4.07
CA MET A 243 -5.69 -1.80 4.08
C MET A 243 -4.97 -1.88 2.75
N ASP A 244 -4.19 -0.85 2.41
CA ASP A 244 -3.61 -0.62 1.09
C ASP A 244 -2.07 -0.45 1.12
N PHE A 245 -1.42 -0.92 2.20
CA PHE A 245 -0.02 -0.59 2.49
C PHE A 245 0.98 -0.94 1.38
N TYR A 246 0.78 -2.07 0.68
CA TYR A 246 1.54 -2.46 -0.50
C TYR A 246 0.75 -2.32 -1.81
N ALA A 247 -0.42 -1.71 -1.80
CA ALA A 247 -1.19 -1.48 -3.02
C ALA A 247 -0.47 -0.48 -3.92
N GLY A 248 -0.39 -0.75 -5.22
CA GLY A 248 0.11 0.23 -6.18
C GLY A 248 -0.85 1.41 -6.42
N SER A 249 -2.14 1.21 -6.16
CA SER A 249 -3.21 2.22 -6.20
C SER A 249 -3.53 2.78 -4.80
N SER A 250 -2.53 2.84 -3.93
CA SER A 250 -2.71 3.30 -2.55
C SER A 250 -3.05 4.78 -2.45
N LEU A 251 -3.69 5.15 -1.32
CA LEU A 251 -4.28 6.45 -1.08
C LEU A 251 -3.26 7.60 -0.96
N GLY A 252 -2.01 7.31 -0.59
CA GLY A 252 -1.04 8.38 -0.40
C GLY A 252 0.39 7.95 -0.07
N PRO A 253 1.28 8.94 0.10
CA PRO A 253 2.72 8.74 0.29
C PRO A 253 3.12 8.01 1.59
N TRP A 254 2.15 7.69 2.45
CA TRP A 254 2.31 6.87 3.66
C TRP A 254 2.28 5.36 3.41
N THR A 255 2.37 4.92 2.15
CA THR A 255 2.35 3.50 1.74
C THR A 255 3.53 3.18 0.83
N ALA A 256 3.94 1.91 0.80
CA ALA A 256 5.22 1.50 0.21
C ALA A 256 5.28 1.63 -1.31
N ASN A 257 4.16 1.38 -2.00
CA ASN A 257 4.07 1.37 -3.45
C ASN A 257 3.41 2.62 -4.05
N HIS A 258 3.15 3.66 -3.24
CA HIS A 258 2.53 4.89 -3.73
C HIS A 258 3.33 5.54 -4.86
N GLY A 259 2.62 5.86 -5.96
CA GLY A 259 3.18 6.48 -7.15
C GLY A 259 3.87 5.52 -8.13
N ARG A 260 3.99 4.22 -7.82
CA ARG A 260 4.60 3.22 -8.73
C ARG A 260 3.71 2.86 -9.92
N ASN A 261 2.39 3.00 -9.78
CA ASN A 261 1.43 2.78 -10.87
C ASN A 261 1.16 4.02 -11.72
N ARG A 262 1.79 5.18 -11.43
CA ARG A 262 1.69 6.34 -12.32
C ARG A 262 2.59 6.08 -13.53
N PRO A 263 2.10 6.26 -14.78
CA PRO A 263 3.01 6.34 -15.92
C PRO A 263 4.04 7.43 -15.62
N PRO A 264 5.31 7.28 -16.06
CA PRO A 264 6.31 8.33 -15.89
C PRO A 264 5.71 9.64 -16.40
N GLN A 265 5.55 10.63 -15.53
CA GLN A 265 5.27 11.98 -16.00
C GLN A 265 6.46 12.35 -16.88
N ALA A 266 6.23 12.56 -18.17
CA ALA A 266 7.22 13.18 -19.03
C ALA A 266 7.59 14.51 -18.36
N LEU A 267 8.83 14.61 -17.90
CA LEU A 267 9.40 15.87 -17.45
C LEU A 267 9.20 16.84 -18.62
N SER A 268 8.30 17.81 -18.43
CA SER A 268 8.22 18.93 -19.37
C SER A 268 9.60 19.60 -19.32
N PRO A 269 10.25 19.84 -20.47
CA PRO A 269 11.52 20.57 -20.47
C PRO A 269 11.32 21.90 -19.73
N PRO A 270 12.32 22.37 -18.96
CA PRO A 270 12.25 23.70 -18.38
C PRO A 270 11.98 24.70 -19.52
N ALA A 271 10.99 25.56 -19.32
CA ALA A 271 10.69 26.64 -20.24
C ALA A 271 11.98 27.46 -20.40
N LEU A 272 12.53 27.47 -21.61
CA LEU A 272 13.58 28.42 -21.99
C LEU A 272 13.01 29.82 -21.79
N GLU A 273 13.54 30.52 -20.78
CA GLU A 273 13.36 31.95 -20.63
C GLU A 273 13.82 32.61 -21.94
N LYS A 274 12.91 33.32 -22.60
CA LYS A 274 13.27 34.17 -23.73
C LYS A 274 14.08 35.33 -23.17
N GLU A 275 15.38 35.35 -23.43
CA GLU A 275 16.18 36.56 -23.32
C GLU A 275 15.61 37.62 -24.28
N GLU A 276 15.20 38.75 -23.71
CA GLU A 276 14.84 39.96 -24.44
C GLU A 276 16.08 40.51 -25.16
N ALA A 277 16.14 40.31 -26.48
CA ALA A 277 17.07 41.04 -27.33
C ALA A 277 16.59 42.50 -27.44
N THR A 278 17.38 43.41 -26.87
CA THR A 278 17.21 44.85 -26.93
C THR A 278 17.31 45.33 -28.39
N HIS A 279 16.27 46.04 -28.83
CA HIS A 279 16.19 46.71 -30.12
C HIS A 279 17.27 47.81 -30.24
N LEU A 280 18.15 47.69 -31.24
CA LEU A 280 18.92 48.81 -31.80
C LEU A 280 18.40 49.10 -33.20
N SER A 281 17.97 50.34 -33.42
CA SER A 281 17.34 50.86 -34.64
C SER A 281 18.31 50.88 -35.84
N PRO A 282 17.84 50.68 -37.08
CA PRO A 282 18.68 50.79 -38.27
C PRO A 282 18.72 52.23 -38.79
N ALA A 283 19.91 52.69 -39.16
CA ALA A 283 20.12 53.92 -39.92
C ALA A 283 20.58 53.58 -41.34
N GLY A 284 19.95 54.24 -42.32
CA GLY A 284 20.58 54.60 -43.60
C GLY A 284 20.54 53.58 -44.73
N ALA A 285 19.68 53.83 -45.71
CA ALA A 285 19.79 53.26 -47.04
C ALA A 285 20.99 53.86 -47.80
N CYS A 286 21.71 53.04 -48.57
CA CYS A 286 22.35 53.47 -49.82
C CYS A 286 22.47 52.30 -50.80
N ASP A 287 22.19 52.61 -52.05
CA ASP A 287 22.18 51.74 -53.23
C ASP A 287 23.58 51.25 -53.63
N GLY A 288 23.62 50.09 -54.30
CA GLY A 288 24.56 49.90 -55.41
C GLY A 288 25.30 48.57 -55.52
N CYS A 289 24.92 47.82 -56.56
CA CYS A 289 25.79 47.11 -57.49
C CYS A 289 26.10 45.61 -57.27
N SER A 290 25.98 44.90 -58.41
CA SER A 290 26.13 43.48 -58.74
C SER A 290 27.58 42.96 -58.75
N CYS A 291 27.77 41.63 -58.64
CA CYS A 291 28.70 40.75 -59.39
C CYS A 291 28.56 39.31 -58.82
N ARG A 292 27.97 38.33 -59.53
CA ARG A 292 28.53 37.32 -60.46
C ARG A 292 29.40 36.19 -59.85
N ASP A 293 29.02 34.99 -60.27
CA ASP A 293 29.57 33.63 -60.14
C ASP A 293 31.09 33.49 -60.06
N ASP A 294 31.58 32.50 -59.29
CA ASP A 294 32.56 31.56 -59.85
C ASP A 294 32.55 30.16 -59.19
N LYS A 295 32.91 29.19 -60.03
CA LYS A 295 32.84 27.72 -59.88
C LYS A 295 33.90 27.14 -58.94
N GLY A 296 33.63 25.95 -58.41
CA GLY A 296 34.68 25.07 -57.88
C GLY A 296 34.19 23.77 -57.26
N ALA A 297 34.09 22.71 -58.06
CA ALA A 297 34.20 21.30 -57.66
C ALA A 297 35.35 20.69 -58.47
N PRO A 298 35.86 19.44 -58.27
CA PRO A 298 35.60 18.38 -57.27
C PRO A 298 36.98 17.79 -56.77
N PRO A 299 37.26 16.49 -56.49
CA PRO A 299 36.40 15.29 -56.29
C PRO A 299 36.75 14.35 -55.10
N ALA A 300 35.74 13.51 -54.81
CA ALA A 300 35.70 12.10 -54.42
C ALA A 300 36.96 11.34 -53.94
N ARG A 301 36.82 10.67 -52.78
CA ARG A 301 36.54 9.23 -52.67
C ARG A 301 35.79 8.93 -51.38
#